data_AF-A0AAE1L1F9-F1
#
_entry.id   AF-A0AAE1L1F9-F1
#
_cell.length_a   1.000
_cell.length_b   1.000
_cell.length_c   1.000
_cell.angle_alpha   90.00
_cell.angle_beta   90.00
_cell.angle_gamma   90.00
#
_symmetry.space_group_name_H-M   'P 1'
#
loop_
_entity.id
_entity.type
_entity.pdbx_description
1 polymer ?
#
loop_
_entity_poly.entity_id
_entity_poly.type
_entity_poly.pdbx_seq_one_letter_code
_entity_poly.pdbx_strand_id
1 'polypeptide(L)'
;MERAHRVGQRRDAGPRPIVARFSRYSDREAVMRSARKLRETNIYISDDLCAASQAIKNAQMPQLKQARAQGKVAYFKYTKLIIKESPVRGISRPRNETLTVRPGRTQGWGRSRR
;
A
#
# COMPACT_ATOMS: atom_id res chain seq x y z
N MET A 1 5.18 11.78 -19.43
CA MET A 1 6.50 11.20 -19.11
C MET A 1 7.54 12.15 -19.68
N GLU A 2 8.54 12.54 -18.89
CA GLU A 2 9.46 13.61 -19.28
C GLU A 2 10.75 13.04 -19.88
N ARG A 3 11.32 12.01 -19.24
CA ARG A 3 12.58 11.40 -19.66
C ARG A 3 12.66 9.94 -19.24
N ALA A 4 13.21 9.09 -20.07
CA ALA A 4 13.70 7.77 -19.68
C ALA A 4 15.03 7.49 -20.35
N HIS A 5 15.97 6.95 -19.57
CA HIS A 5 17.29 6.60 -20.07
C HIS A 5 17.91 5.48 -19.23
N ARG A 6 18.82 4.73 -19.85
CA ARG A 6 19.62 3.72 -19.14
C ARG A 6 20.77 4.40 -18.40
N VAL A 7 21.07 3.94 -17.19
CA VAL A 7 22.18 4.45 -16.37
C VAL A 7 23.25 3.38 -16.15
N GLY A 8 24.45 3.81 -15.71
CA GLY A 8 25.61 2.93 -15.48
C GLY A 8 26.38 2.54 -16.74
N GLN A 9 27.48 1.80 -16.60
CA GLN A 9 28.26 1.30 -17.73
C GLN A 9 27.64 0.04 -18.35
N ARG A 10 27.90 -0.20 -19.64
CA ARG A 10 27.52 -1.48 -20.28
C ARG A 10 28.42 -2.58 -19.70
N ARG A 11 27.79 -3.59 -19.11
CA ARG A 11 28.45 -4.80 -18.59
C ARG A 11 27.74 -6.00 -19.19
N ASP A 12 28.48 -7.06 -19.49
CA ASP A 12 27.90 -8.30 -20.04
C ASP A 12 27.08 -9.08 -19.00
N ALA A 13 27.23 -8.72 -17.71
CA ALA A 13 26.59 -9.37 -16.58
C ALA A 13 25.07 -9.08 -16.41
N GLY A 14 24.45 -8.28 -17.29
CA GLY A 14 22.98 -8.11 -17.26
C GLY A 14 22.44 -6.79 -17.83
N PRO A 15 21.10 -6.64 -17.85
CA PRO A 15 20.45 -5.45 -18.38
C PRO A 15 20.71 -4.22 -17.49
N ARG A 16 21.05 -3.09 -18.13
CA ARG A 16 21.24 -1.81 -17.42
C ARG A 16 19.91 -1.27 -16.87
N PRO A 17 19.90 -0.76 -15.62
CA PRO A 17 18.71 -0.15 -15.04
C PRO A 17 18.28 1.09 -15.83
N ILE A 18 16.97 1.33 -15.85
CA ILE A 18 16.34 2.48 -16.51
C ILE A 18 15.88 3.46 -15.43
N VAL A 19 16.30 4.72 -15.54
CA VAL A 19 15.78 5.82 -14.71
C VAL A 19 14.74 6.57 -15.54
N ALA A 20 13.51 6.57 -15.03
CA ALA A 20 12.37 7.24 -15.63
C ALA A 20 11.92 8.42 -14.75
N ARG A 21 11.91 9.62 -15.35
CA ARG A 21 11.37 10.84 -14.76
C ARG A 21 9.96 11.07 -15.27
N PHE A 22 9.01 11.06 -14.34
CA PHE A 22 7.61 11.34 -14.62
C PHE A 22 7.34 12.84 -14.53
N SER A 23 6.47 13.33 -15.42
CA SER A 23 6.07 14.74 -15.44
C SER A 23 5.16 15.09 -14.26
N ARG A 24 4.32 14.14 -13.81
CA ARG A 24 3.41 14.29 -12.67
C ARG A 24 3.73 13.27 -11.59
N TYR A 25 3.62 13.69 -10.32
CA TYR A 25 3.81 12.81 -9.18
C TYR A 25 2.74 11.73 -9.08
N SER A 26 1.50 12.03 -9.49
CA SER A 26 0.38 11.08 -9.53
C SER A 26 0.68 9.84 -10.37
N ASP A 27 1.34 10.04 -11.51
CA ASP A 27 1.61 8.96 -12.47
C ASP A 27 2.68 8.02 -11.90
N ARG A 28 3.73 8.60 -11.30
CA ARG A 28 4.75 7.87 -10.56
C ARG A 28 4.11 7.02 -9.45
N GLU A 29 3.20 7.59 -8.67
CA GLU A 29 2.50 6.90 -7.59
C GLU A 29 1.64 5.73 -8.11
N ALA A 30 0.93 5.93 -9.22
CA ALA A 30 0.12 4.88 -9.84
C ALA A 30 0.97 3.69 -10.32
N VAL A 31 2.15 3.98 -10.90
CA VAL A 31 3.13 2.96 -11.30
C VAL A 31 3.66 2.20 -10.08
N MET A 32 4.06 2.90 -9.01
CA MET A 32 4.56 2.26 -7.78
C MET A 32 3.52 1.37 -7.10
N ARG A 33 2.24 1.75 -7.10
CA ARG A 33 1.16 0.89 -6.59
C ARG A 33 0.98 -0.37 -7.45
N SER A 34 1.16 -0.23 -8.76
CA SER A 34 1.02 -1.32 -9.72
C SER A 34 2.24 -2.25 -9.75
N ALA A 35 3.38 -1.85 -9.20
CA ALA A 35 4.61 -2.67 -9.14
C ALA A 35 4.40 -4.05 -8.49
N ARG A 36 3.39 -4.20 -7.62
CA ARG A 36 3.03 -5.49 -7.03
C ARG A 36 2.56 -6.53 -8.05
N LYS A 37 2.05 -6.10 -9.21
CA LYS A 37 1.63 -6.98 -10.30
C LYS A 37 2.82 -7.63 -11.01
N LEU A 38 4.03 -7.10 -10.83
CA LEU A 38 5.26 -7.59 -11.46
C LEU A 38 6.01 -8.64 -10.63
N ARG A 39 5.45 -9.11 -9.51
CA ARG A 39 6.14 -10.03 -8.59
C ARG A 39 6.57 -11.36 -9.21
N GLU A 40 5.85 -11.83 -10.22
CA GLU A 40 6.14 -13.06 -10.95
C GLU A 40 7.11 -12.83 -12.12
N THR A 41 7.47 -11.57 -12.37
CA THR A 41 8.46 -11.20 -13.37
C THR A 41 9.80 -10.92 -12.71
N ASN A 42 10.90 -11.08 -13.45
CA ASN A 42 12.24 -10.68 -13.01
C ASN A 42 12.48 -9.16 -13.10
N ILE A 43 11.40 -8.36 -13.06
CA ILE A 43 11.43 -6.90 -13.19
C ILE A 43 11.04 -6.28 -11.86
N TYR A 44 11.89 -5.36 -11.39
CA TYR A 44 11.68 -4.65 -10.14
C TYR A 44 11.57 -3.15 -10.41
N ILE A 45 10.64 -2.51 -9.71
CA ILE A 45 10.48 -1.06 -9.72
C ILE A 45 10.79 -0.56 -8.30
N SER A 46 11.74 0.37 -8.20
CA SER A 46 12.15 0.97 -6.94
C SER A 46 12.28 2.48 -7.08
N ASP A 47 12.16 3.18 -5.95
CA ASP A 47 12.35 4.62 -5.89
C ASP A 47 13.81 5.01 -6.04
N ASP A 48 14.06 6.09 -6.77
CA ASP A 48 15.37 6.72 -6.89
C ASP A 48 15.63 7.60 -5.67
N LEU A 49 16.18 6.98 -4.62
CA LEU A 49 16.50 7.64 -3.35
C LEU A 49 17.97 8.04 -3.32
N CYS A 50 18.31 9.15 -2.66
CA CYS A 50 19.69 9.50 -2.39
C CYS A 50 20.38 8.47 -1.48
N ALA A 51 21.71 8.38 -1.55
CA ALA A 51 22.49 7.38 -0.80
C ALA A 51 22.19 7.40 0.71
N ALA A 52 22.05 8.59 1.32
CA ALA A 52 21.71 8.72 2.74
C ALA A 52 20.33 8.11 3.08
N SER A 53 19.32 8.36 2.24
CA SER A 53 17.98 7.79 2.42
C SER A 53 17.97 6.27 2.20
N GLN A 54 18.75 5.79 1.24
CA GLN A 54 18.93 4.35 1.01
C GLN A 54 19.58 3.65 2.21
N ALA A 55 20.61 4.26 2.81
CA ALA A 55 21.26 3.72 3.99
C ALA A 55 20.30 3.57 5.17
N ILE A 56 19.49 4.60 5.45
CA ILE A 56 18.47 4.54 6.51
C ILE A 56 17.45 3.43 6.23
N LYS A 57 16.98 3.33 4.99
CA LYS A 57 16.05 2.27 4.58
C LYS A 57 16.68 0.90 4.79
N ASN A 58 17.92 0.69 4.35
CA ASN A 58 18.65 -0.57 4.47
C ASN A 58 18.85 -0.97 5.94
N ALA A 59 19.16 -0.02 6.82
CA ALA A 59 19.27 -0.27 8.25
C ALA A 59 17.95 -0.74 8.89
N GLN A 60 16.81 -0.24 8.40
CA GLN A 60 15.47 -0.64 8.86
C GLN A 60 14.94 -1.91 8.18
N MET A 61 15.60 -2.42 7.15
CA MET A 61 15.18 -3.63 6.44
C MET A 61 15.08 -4.90 7.30
N PRO A 62 16.03 -5.22 8.21
CA PRO A 62 15.89 -6.38 9.08
C PRO A 62 14.64 -6.31 9.96
N GLN A 63 14.34 -5.14 10.52
CA GLN A 63 13.15 -4.92 11.35
C GLN A 63 11.85 -5.13 10.55
N LEU A 64 11.79 -4.65 9.30
CA LEU A 64 10.65 -4.90 8.43
C LEU A 64 10.45 -6.39 8.16
N LYS A 65 11.54 -7.13 7.89
CA LYS A 65 11.49 -8.58 7.64
C LYS A 65 11.00 -9.34 8.88
N GLN A 66 11.53 -9.02 10.06
CA GLN A 66 11.09 -9.61 11.33
C GLN A 66 9.61 -9.33 11.62
N ALA A 67 9.15 -8.09 11.47
CA ALA A 67 7.75 -7.73 11.70
C ALA A 67 6.80 -8.48 10.73
N ARG A 68 7.20 -8.64 9.47
CA ARG A 68 6.43 -9.43 8.48
C ARG A 68 6.42 -10.92 8.81
N ALA A 69 7.54 -11.47 9.27
CA ALA A 69 7.62 -12.86 9.72
C ALA A 69 6.71 -13.13 10.93
N GLN A 70 6.58 -12.16 11.84
CA GLN A 70 5.64 -12.19 12.97
C GLN A 70 4.17 -12.01 12.56
N GLY A 71 3.86 -11.86 11.26
CA GLY A 71 2.50 -11.66 10.78
C GLY A 71 1.93 -10.25 10.99
N LYS A 72 2.75 -9.27 11.39
CA LYS A 72 2.35 -7.86 11.51
C LYS A 72 2.38 -7.17 10.14
N VAL A 73 1.55 -6.14 9.97
CA VAL A 73 1.52 -5.35 8.74
C VAL A 73 2.60 -4.27 8.83
N ALA A 74 3.72 -4.48 8.15
CA ALA A 74 4.84 -3.55 8.14
C ALA A 74 5.11 -2.96 6.74
N TYR A 75 5.22 -1.63 6.68
CA TYR A 75 5.51 -0.87 5.45
C TYR A 75 6.28 0.42 5.74
N PHE A 76 6.99 0.93 4.73
CA PHE A 76 7.65 2.23 4.82
C PHE A 76 6.72 3.35 4.39
N LYS A 77 6.76 4.47 5.12
CA LYS A 77 6.18 5.75 4.71
C LYS A 77 7.29 6.79 4.74
N TYR A 78 7.73 7.23 3.56
CA TYR A 78 8.94 8.02 3.41
C TYR A 78 10.15 7.30 4.05
N THR A 79 10.81 7.91 5.01
CA THR A 79 11.99 7.39 5.72
C THR A 79 11.64 6.62 6.99
N LYS A 80 10.35 6.46 7.32
CA LYS A 80 9.90 5.84 8.57
C LYS A 80 9.29 4.47 8.31
N LEU A 81 9.73 3.48 9.08
CA LEU A 81 9.10 2.16 9.16
C LEU A 81 7.86 2.25 10.06
N ILE A 82 6.70 1.90 9.50
CA ILE A 82 5.44 1.80 10.25
C ILE A 82 5.10 0.32 10.39
N ILE A 83 4.92 -0.12 11.63
CA ILE A 83 4.47 -1.47 11.99
C ILE A 83 3.08 -1.32 12.59
N LYS A 84 2.10 -2.00 12.01
CA LYS A 84 0.74 -2.09 12.53
C LYS A 84 0.44 -3.54 12.87
N GLU A 85 -0.40 -3.73 13.88
CA GLU A 85 -0.98 -5.04 14.15
C GLU A 85 -1.88 -5.44 12.96
N SER A 86 -1.80 -6.70 12.57
CA SER A 86 -2.65 -7.23 11.49
C SER A 86 -4.05 -7.43 12.03
N PRO A 87 -5.09 -6.81 11.45
CA PRO A 87 -6.42 -6.88 12.02
C PRO A 87 -7.12 -8.24 11.87
N VAL A 88 -6.51 -9.28 11.26
CA VAL A 88 -7.18 -10.59 11.14
C VAL A 88 -6.21 -11.78 11.09
N ARG A 89 -6.25 -12.62 12.14
CA ARG A 89 -6.77 -14.00 12.05
C ARG A 89 -7.78 -14.18 13.19
N GLY A 90 -9.09 -14.08 12.90
CA GLY A 90 -10.11 -14.67 13.77
C GLY A 90 -11.39 -13.89 14.07
N ILE A 91 -11.50 -12.57 13.87
CA ILE A 91 -12.75 -11.85 14.16
C ILE A 91 -13.04 -10.85 13.05
N SER A 92 -14.12 -11.09 12.32
CA SER A 92 -14.82 -10.08 11.53
C SER A 92 -14.99 -8.85 12.42
N ARG A 93 -14.55 -7.66 11.96
CA ARG A 93 -15.02 -6.42 12.60
C ARG A 93 -16.55 -6.53 12.63
N PRO A 94 -17.24 -6.55 13.78
CA PRO A 94 -18.67 -6.33 13.75
C PRO A 94 -18.82 -4.95 13.12
N ARG A 95 -19.47 -4.92 11.96
CA ARG A 95 -20.05 -3.71 11.41
C ARG A 95 -20.82 -3.13 12.58
N ASN A 96 -20.39 -1.99 13.08
CA ASN A 96 -21.05 -1.28 14.15
C ASN A 96 -22.43 -0.86 13.65
N GLU A 97 -23.37 -1.80 13.77
CA GLU A 97 -24.79 -1.56 13.68
C GLU A 97 -25.12 -0.69 14.88
N THR A 98 -25.12 0.62 14.64
CA THR A 98 -25.64 1.56 15.61
C THR A 98 -27.14 1.31 15.62
N LEU A 99 -27.59 0.46 16.54
CA LEU A 99 -28.99 0.31 16.93
C LEU A 99 -29.47 1.67 17.45
N THR A 100 -29.83 2.56 16.53
CA THR A 100 -30.83 3.56 16.81
C THR A 100 -32.17 2.84 16.68
N VAL A 101 -32.64 2.31 17.81
CA VAL A 101 -34.03 1.90 17.98
C VAL A 101 -34.89 3.12 17.62
N ARG A 102 -35.44 3.14 16.41
CA ARG A 102 -36.54 4.06 16.09
C ARG A 102 -37.76 3.49 16.82
N PRO A 103 -38.36 4.20 17.78
CA PRO A 103 -39.56 3.73 18.45
C PRO A 103 -40.66 3.49 17.41
N GLY A 104 -41.36 2.38 17.59
CA GLY A 104 -42.27 1.80 16.62
C GLY A 104 -43.38 2.76 16.18
N ARG A 105 -43.69 2.71 14.88
CA ARG A 105 -44.97 3.18 14.37
C ARG A 105 -46.05 2.19 14.81
N THR A 106 -46.81 2.57 15.82
CA THR A 106 -48.11 2.00 16.14
C THR A 106 -49.02 2.03 14.91
N GLN A 107 -49.52 0.87 14.51
CA GLN A 107 -50.66 0.80 13.58
C GLN A 107 -51.94 1.07 14.39
N GLY A 108 -52.47 2.28 14.25
CA GLY A 108 -53.81 2.65 14.71
C GLY A 108 -54.84 2.35 13.63
N TRP A 109 -55.75 1.43 13.95
CA TRP A 109 -56.93 1.10 13.15
C TRP A 109 -57.85 2.32 12.98
N GLY A 110 -58.37 2.51 11.77
CA GLY A 110 -59.45 3.44 11.46
C GLY A 110 -60.45 2.81 10.50
N ARG A 111 -61.42 2.09 11.05
CA ARG A 111 -62.67 1.74 10.34
C ARG A 111 -63.44 3.03 10.04
N SER A 112 -64.11 3.06 8.88
CA SER A 112 -65.56 3.34 8.74
C SER A 112 -65.93 4.29 7.60
N ARG A 113 -66.65 3.72 6.63
CA ARG A 113 -67.87 4.20 5.94
C ARG A 113 -67.98 5.69 5.61
N ARG A 114 -68.10 6.00 4.32
CA ARG A 114 -69.40 6.20 3.66
C ARG A 114 -69.25 6.15 2.14
#